data_AF-A0A6Y2WX32-F1
#
_entry.id   AF-A0A6Y2WX32-F1
#
_cell.length_a   1.000
_cell.length_b   1.000
_cell.length_c   1.000
_cell.angle_alpha   90.00
_cell.angle_beta   90.00
_cell.angle_gamma   90.00
#
_symmetry.space_group_name_H-M   'P 1'
#
loop_
_entity.id
_entity.type
_entity.pdbx_description
1 polymer ?
#
loop_
_entity_poly.entity_id
_entity_poly.type
_entity_poly.pdbx_seq_one_letter_code
_entity_poly.pdbx_strand_id
1 'polypeptide(L)'
;MFTKQFTKYSRGFVHTLQCGFVTAHPEVKYCIVDFDPEHYNDRLFDSLAIQLPLALKQSCIKRKAEYLAVRYAAKGILSMAGCKHIPGTAMDRSPVWPVGWCGSLSHSNNSAIALIASEAIGVMPGVDLEFLRKNEILGVAGLLARDEELALIKHTNIDYENGLYLLFSIKESLFKSLYPELGERKAGFKDVRVIGIDTISGDVTL
;
A
#
# COMPACT_ATOMS: atom_id res chain seq x y z
N MET A 1 -10.30 -9.44 1.27
CA MET A 1 -11.54 -8.63 1.15
C MET A 1 -11.57 -7.55 2.24
N PHE A 2 -12.16 -6.38 1.97
CA PHE A 2 -12.24 -5.26 2.93
C PHE A 2 -13.70 -5.06 3.41
N THR A 3 -13.89 -4.88 4.72
CA THR A 3 -15.16 -4.50 5.31
C THR A 3 -15.14 -3.01 5.64
N LYS A 4 -15.94 -2.25 4.89
CA LYS A 4 -16.08 -0.80 5.06
C LYS A 4 -16.86 -0.45 6.32
N GLN A 5 -16.35 0.52 7.08
CA GLN A 5 -17.09 1.11 8.20
C GLN A 5 -17.73 2.44 7.81
N PHE A 6 -17.03 3.30 7.06
CA PHE A 6 -17.61 4.53 6.54
C PHE A 6 -16.85 5.03 5.31
N THR A 7 -17.47 6.00 4.63
CA THR A 7 -16.84 6.81 3.59
C THR A 7 -17.14 8.28 3.87
N LYS A 8 -16.12 9.12 3.75
CA LYS A 8 -16.25 10.58 3.70
C LYS A 8 -15.95 11.05 2.28
N TYR A 9 -16.75 12.01 1.82
CA TYR A 9 -16.55 12.68 0.55
C TYR A 9 -16.14 14.14 0.81
N SER A 10 -15.24 14.65 -0.02
CA SER A 10 -14.82 16.05 0.02
C SER A 10 -14.58 16.57 -1.39
N ARG A 11 -14.53 17.90 -1.51
CA ARG A 11 -14.12 18.58 -2.74
C ARG A 11 -12.64 18.99 -2.61
N GLY A 12 -11.92 19.00 -3.72
CA GLY A 12 -10.51 19.37 -3.78
C GLY A 12 -9.60 18.15 -3.73
N PHE A 13 -8.39 18.31 -3.18
CA PHE A 13 -7.32 17.32 -3.29
C PHE A 13 -7.71 15.88 -2.92
N VAL A 14 -8.48 15.68 -1.85
CA VAL A 14 -9.01 14.36 -1.48
C VAL A 14 -10.48 14.30 -1.84
N HIS A 15 -10.86 13.37 -2.72
CA HIS A 15 -12.24 13.16 -3.15
C HIS A 15 -12.98 12.21 -2.21
N THR A 16 -12.32 11.10 -1.87
CA THR A 16 -12.89 10.07 -1.00
C THR A 16 -11.89 9.70 0.08
N LEU A 17 -12.42 9.38 1.25
CA LEU A 17 -11.69 8.71 2.32
C LEU A 17 -12.60 7.61 2.84
N GLN A 18 -12.21 6.36 2.62
CA GLN A 18 -12.94 5.19 3.05
C GLN A 18 -12.08 4.39 4.00
N CYS A 19 -12.57 4.18 5.21
CA CYS A 19 -11.87 3.34 6.17
C CYS A 19 -12.74 2.20 6.70
N GLY A 20 -12.08 1.19 7.24
CA GLY A 20 -12.69 -0.02 7.79
C GLY A 20 -11.62 -0.99 8.25
N PHE A 21 -11.88 -2.28 8.07
CA PHE A 21 -10.97 -3.37 8.44
C PHE A 21 -10.87 -4.43 7.35
N VAL A 22 -9.81 -5.24 7.40
CA VAL A 22 -9.65 -6.40 6.53
C VAL A 22 -10.60 -7.49 7.02
N THR A 23 -11.46 -8.02 6.15
CA THR A 23 -12.56 -8.92 6.57
C THR A 23 -12.06 -10.18 7.28
N ALA A 24 -10.99 -10.80 6.76
CA ALA A 24 -10.38 -11.99 7.34
C ALA A 24 -9.49 -11.69 8.55
N HIS A 25 -9.07 -10.43 8.71
CA HIS A 25 -8.19 -9.95 9.77
C HIS A 25 -8.73 -8.64 10.36
N PRO A 26 -9.84 -8.66 11.13
CA PRO A 26 -10.48 -7.45 11.65
C PRO A 26 -9.58 -6.57 12.53
N GLU A 27 -8.51 -7.14 13.07
CA GLU A 27 -7.42 -6.45 13.76
C GLU A 27 -6.64 -5.49 12.85
N VAL A 28 -6.58 -5.77 11.54
CA VAL A 28 -5.95 -4.93 10.54
C VAL A 28 -6.97 -3.94 10.03
N LYS A 29 -6.72 -2.66 10.32
CA LYS A 29 -7.55 -1.55 9.87
C LYS A 29 -6.98 -0.97 8.60
N TYR A 30 -7.84 -0.54 7.69
CA TYR A 30 -7.42 0.12 6.46
C TYR A 30 -8.04 1.50 6.33
N CYS A 31 -7.36 2.36 5.60
CA CYS A 31 -8.01 3.49 4.96
C CYS A 31 -7.45 3.72 3.56
N ILE A 32 -8.37 3.88 2.61
CA ILE A 32 -8.07 4.21 1.21
C ILE A 32 -8.59 5.61 0.93
N VAL A 33 -7.81 6.37 0.17
CA VAL A 33 -8.17 7.71 -0.29
C VAL A 33 -8.01 7.79 -1.80
N ASP A 34 -8.99 8.37 -2.47
CA ASP A 34 -8.85 8.81 -3.85
C ASP A 34 -8.55 10.31 -3.84
N PHE A 35 -7.55 10.71 -4.62
CA PHE A 35 -7.03 12.07 -4.65
C PHE A 35 -6.81 12.56 -6.08
N ASP A 36 -6.70 13.87 -6.23
CA ASP A 36 -6.48 14.52 -7.52
C ASP A 36 -5.23 15.41 -7.48
N PRO A 37 -4.14 15.02 -8.17
CA PRO A 37 -2.94 15.82 -8.29
C PRO A 37 -3.17 17.21 -8.88
N GLU A 38 -4.22 17.45 -9.67
CA GLU A 38 -4.51 18.78 -10.23
C GLU A 38 -4.92 19.79 -9.14
N HIS A 39 -5.50 19.29 -8.05
CA HIS A 39 -5.88 20.09 -6.89
C HIS A 39 -4.77 20.19 -5.83
N TYR A 40 -3.58 19.65 -6.11
CA TYR A 40 -2.45 19.68 -5.19
C TYR A 40 -1.79 21.06 -5.11
N ASN A 41 -1.39 21.47 -3.91
CA ASN A 41 -0.43 22.54 -3.67
C ASN A 41 0.28 22.33 -2.32
N ASP A 42 1.48 22.90 -2.16
CA ASP A 42 2.32 22.67 -0.97
C ASP A 42 1.66 23.16 0.35
N ARG A 43 0.69 24.09 0.32
CA ARG A 43 -0.05 24.53 1.53
C ARG A 43 -0.95 23.44 2.11
N LEU A 44 -1.23 22.39 1.35
CA LEU A 44 -2.02 21.26 1.83
C LEU A 44 -1.30 20.46 2.93
N PHE A 45 0.03 20.52 3.00
CA PHE A 45 0.77 19.92 4.10
C PHE A 45 0.37 20.58 5.44
N ASP A 46 0.32 21.91 5.48
CA ASP A 46 -0.09 22.64 6.67
C ASP A 46 -1.59 22.44 6.96
N SER A 47 -2.45 22.56 5.96
CA SER A 47 -3.91 22.47 6.15
C SER A 47 -4.37 21.08 6.58
N LEU A 48 -3.70 20.03 6.12
CA LEU A 48 -3.94 18.65 6.54
C LEU A 48 -3.11 18.26 7.75
N ALA A 49 -2.29 19.17 8.29
CA ALA A 49 -1.34 18.96 9.39
C ALA A 49 -0.53 17.66 9.19
N ILE A 50 0.18 17.62 8.07
CA ILE A 50 1.16 16.59 7.65
C ILE A 50 2.45 17.34 7.32
N GLN A 51 3.60 16.85 7.81
CA GLN A 51 4.88 17.50 7.54
C GLN A 51 5.35 17.20 6.11
N LEU A 52 5.78 18.24 5.37
CA LEU A 52 6.52 18.10 4.11
C LEU A 52 8.00 17.78 4.41
N PRO A 53 8.50 16.57 4.11
CA PRO A 53 9.91 16.24 4.31
C PRO A 53 10.82 17.06 3.41
N LEU A 54 12.01 17.41 3.91
CA LEU A 54 13.01 18.16 3.13
C LEU A 54 13.37 17.45 1.81
N ALA A 55 13.51 16.12 1.85
CA ALA A 55 13.81 15.30 0.68
C ALA A 55 12.74 15.39 -0.42
N LEU A 56 11.49 15.75 -0.09
CA LEU A 56 10.41 15.90 -1.05
C LEU A 56 10.24 17.32 -1.57
N LYS A 57 10.89 18.34 -0.99
CA LYS A 57 10.72 19.74 -1.41
C LYS A 57 10.99 19.96 -2.89
N GLN A 58 11.99 19.26 -3.44
CA GLN A 58 12.40 19.34 -4.85
C GLN A 58 11.78 18.25 -5.74
N SER A 59 10.93 17.38 -5.18
CA SER A 59 10.25 16.35 -5.97
C SER A 59 9.15 16.95 -6.86
N CYS A 60 8.80 16.23 -7.94
CA CYS A 60 7.70 16.62 -8.81
C CYS A 60 6.35 16.63 -8.06
N ILE A 61 5.38 17.39 -8.59
CA ILE A 61 4.03 17.53 -8.02
C ILE A 61 3.39 16.17 -7.72
N LYS A 62 3.43 15.26 -8.69
CA LYS A 62 2.87 13.91 -8.56
C LYS A 62 3.43 13.19 -7.32
N ARG A 63 4.75 13.21 -7.14
CA ARG A 63 5.38 12.54 -6.00
C ARG A 63 5.01 13.17 -4.66
N LYS A 64 4.88 14.50 -4.59
CA LYS A 64 4.45 15.19 -3.37
C LYS A 64 2.98 14.90 -3.05
N ALA A 65 2.11 14.89 -4.07
CA ALA A 65 0.71 14.54 -3.97
C ALA A 65 0.52 13.11 -3.44
N GLU A 66 1.19 12.12 -4.04
CA GLU A 66 1.18 10.72 -3.56
C GLU A 66 1.59 10.61 -2.09
N TYR A 67 2.69 11.26 -1.70
CA TYR A 67 3.16 11.24 -0.32
C TYR A 67 2.13 11.83 0.64
N LEU A 68 1.55 12.99 0.27
CA LEU A 68 0.53 13.65 1.08
C LEU A 68 -0.72 12.78 1.22
N ALA A 69 -1.22 12.21 0.12
CA ALA A 69 -2.41 11.37 0.10
C ALA A 69 -2.25 10.14 1.00
N VAL A 70 -1.13 9.41 0.87
CA VAL A 70 -0.92 8.19 1.66
C VAL A 70 -0.71 8.50 3.15
N ARG A 71 -0.08 9.63 3.49
CA ARG A 71 0.03 10.10 4.89
C ARG A 71 -1.31 10.57 5.44
N TYR A 72 -2.17 11.15 4.61
CA TYR A 72 -3.54 11.51 4.99
C TYR A 72 -4.40 10.27 5.27
N ALA A 73 -4.28 9.22 4.45
CA ALA A 73 -4.91 7.92 4.71
C ALA A 73 -4.44 7.32 6.06
N ALA A 74 -3.13 7.31 6.30
CA ALA A 74 -2.55 6.81 7.55
C ALA A 74 -3.01 7.61 8.77
N LYS A 75 -3.02 8.95 8.67
CA LYS A 75 -3.55 9.84 9.72
C LYS A 75 -5.01 9.54 10.03
N GLY A 76 -5.83 9.35 8.99
CA GLY A 76 -7.25 9.03 9.13
C GLY A 76 -7.47 7.78 9.95
N ILE A 77 -6.81 6.68 9.59
CA ILE A 77 -7.00 5.39 10.26
C ILE A 77 -6.40 5.34 11.67
N LEU A 78 -5.24 5.99 11.89
CA LEU A 78 -4.64 6.11 13.22
C LEU A 78 -5.53 6.93 14.17
N SER A 79 -6.10 8.04 13.68
CA SER A 79 -6.99 8.90 14.48
C SER A 79 -8.22 8.14 14.95
N MET A 80 -8.84 7.34 14.08
CA MET A 80 -9.95 6.47 14.47
C MET A 80 -9.56 5.38 15.47
N ALA A 81 -8.31 4.95 15.42
CA ALA A 81 -7.76 4.01 16.38
C ALA A 81 -7.26 4.68 17.67
N GLY A 82 -7.51 5.98 17.86
CA GLY A 82 -7.14 6.74 19.06
C GLY A 82 -5.72 7.31 19.04
N CYS A 83 -4.96 7.12 17.95
CA CYS A 83 -3.61 7.66 17.79
C CYS A 83 -3.62 8.98 17.03
N LYS A 84 -3.16 10.07 17.68
CA LYS A 84 -3.07 11.41 17.06
C LYS A 84 -1.77 11.65 16.29
N HIS A 85 -0.80 10.74 16.41
CA HIS A 85 0.47 10.83 15.70
C HIS A 85 0.34 10.30 14.27
N ILE A 86 1.20 10.81 13.38
CA ILE A 86 1.25 10.46 11.97
C ILE A 86 2.58 9.75 11.72
N PRO A 87 2.64 8.76 10.79
CA PRO A 87 3.89 8.09 10.50
C PRO A 87 4.93 9.08 9.96
N GLY A 88 6.12 9.02 10.55
CA GLY A 88 7.30 9.73 10.06
C GLY A 88 7.86 9.11 8.78
N THR A 89 9.06 9.53 8.40
CA THR A 89 9.78 9.01 7.24
C THR A 89 11.24 8.78 7.65
N ALA A 90 11.69 7.53 7.54
CA ALA A 90 13.08 7.15 7.81
C ALA A 90 14.00 7.59 6.65
N MET A 91 15.32 7.41 6.83
CA MET A 91 16.32 7.77 5.81
C MET A 91 16.14 6.98 4.51
N ASP A 92 15.80 5.69 4.61
CA ASP A 92 15.47 4.79 3.50
C ASP A 92 14.09 5.07 2.85
N ARG A 93 13.33 6.03 3.40
CA ARG A 93 11.97 6.44 3.02
C ARG A 93 10.85 5.53 3.49
N SER A 94 11.14 4.50 4.29
CA SER A 94 10.13 3.68 4.96
C SER A 94 9.32 4.52 5.98
N PRO A 95 8.06 4.15 6.24
CA PRO A 95 7.27 4.83 7.27
C PRO A 95 7.79 4.51 8.67
N VAL A 96 7.94 5.53 9.51
CA VAL A 96 8.22 5.36 10.94
C VAL A 96 6.89 5.44 11.68
N TRP A 97 6.36 4.30 12.11
CA TRP A 97 5.06 4.24 12.76
C TRP A 97 5.11 4.78 14.20
N PRO A 98 4.00 5.36 14.71
CA PRO A 98 3.90 5.70 16.13
C PRO A 98 4.01 4.47 17.02
N VAL A 99 4.55 4.64 18.23
CA VAL A 99 4.68 3.56 19.24
C VAL A 99 3.36 2.81 19.43
N GLY A 100 3.41 1.47 19.43
CA GLY A 100 2.26 0.59 19.60
C GLY A 100 1.53 0.27 18.29
N TRP A 101 1.95 0.85 17.17
CA TRP A 101 1.37 0.66 15.85
C TRP A 101 2.41 0.21 14.84
N CYS A 102 1.98 -0.69 13.96
CA CYS A 102 2.69 -1.06 12.75
C CYS A 102 1.75 -0.93 11.55
N GLY A 103 2.30 -0.98 10.33
CA GLY A 103 1.50 -0.74 9.15
C GLY A 103 2.26 -0.81 7.84
N SER A 104 1.51 -0.70 6.74
CA SER A 104 2.07 -0.55 5.40
C SER A 104 1.30 0.51 4.63
N LEU A 105 2.01 1.15 3.70
CA LEU A 105 1.51 2.23 2.86
C LEU A 105 1.71 1.83 1.39
N SER A 106 0.70 2.08 0.57
CA SER A 106 0.86 2.02 -0.89
C SER A 106 0.08 3.13 -1.57
N HIS A 107 0.46 3.43 -2.80
CA HIS A 107 -0.23 4.39 -3.63
C HIS A 107 -0.01 4.00 -5.09
N SER A 108 -1.02 4.25 -5.92
CA SER A 108 -0.88 4.10 -7.35
C SER A 108 -1.89 4.99 -8.06
N ASN A 109 -1.39 5.65 -9.10
CA ASN A 109 -2.11 6.64 -9.87
C ASN A 109 -2.73 7.74 -8.98
N ASN A 110 -4.04 7.66 -8.72
CA ASN A 110 -4.85 8.64 -7.99
C ASN A 110 -5.47 8.05 -6.72
N SER A 111 -4.97 6.91 -6.25
CA SER A 111 -5.44 6.26 -5.02
C SER A 111 -4.27 5.94 -4.10
N ALA A 112 -4.50 6.04 -2.80
CA ALA A 112 -3.52 5.69 -1.78
C ALA A 112 -4.18 4.92 -0.64
N ILE A 113 -3.47 3.94 -0.10
CA ILE A 113 -3.96 3.06 0.96
C ILE A 113 -2.96 2.99 2.12
N ALA A 114 -3.48 3.00 3.33
CA ALA A 114 -2.75 2.71 4.55
C ALA A 114 -3.41 1.53 5.28
N LEU A 115 -2.61 0.55 5.68
CA LEU A 115 -3.00 -0.48 6.65
C LEU A 115 -2.30 -0.20 7.98
N ILE A 116 -3.02 -0.43 9.09
CA ILE A 116 -2.44 -0.41 10.43
C ILE A 116 -2.89 -1.63 11.24
N ALA A 117 -2.03 -2.07 12.15
CA ALA A 117 -2.35 -3.03 13.20
C ALA A 117 -1.67 -2.59 14.50
N SER A 118 -2.18 -3.08 15.64
CA SER A 118 -1.48 -2.89 16.92
C SER A 118 -0.30 -3.85 16.99
N GLU A 119 0.88 -3.34 17.36
CA GLU A 119 2.09 -4.18 17.53
C GLU A 119 1.86 -5.33 18.52
N ALA A 120 1.02 -5.13 19.53
CA ALA A 120 0.70 -6.14 20.55
C ALA A 120 0.01 -7.40 19.98
N ILE A 121 -0.57 -7.31 18.78
CA ILE A 121 -1.24 -8.44 18.13
C ILE A 121 -0.25 -9.32 17.35
N GLY A 122 0.94 -8.81 17.06
CA GLY A 122 1.99 -9.56 16.35
C GLY A 122 1.73 -9.74 14.84
N VAL A 123 0.77 -9.01 14.26
CA VAL A 123 0.50 -9.01 12.82
C VAL A 123 1.21 -7.83 12.17
N MET A 124 2.00 -8.08 11.13
CA MET A 124 2.68 -7.04 10.35
C MET A 124 2.04 -6.93 8.95
N PRO A 125 1.12 -5.97 8.73
CA PRO A 125 0.41 -5.89 7.47
C PRO A 125 1.31 -5.34 6.36
N GLY A 126 1.30 -6.01 5.22
CA GLY A 126 1.87 -5.54 3.96
C GLY A 126 0.76 -5.17 2.98
N VAL A 127 0.92 -4.07 2.24
CA VAL A 127 -0.04 -3.69 1.20
C VAL A 127 0.65 -3.11 0.00
N ASP A 128 0.18 -3.52 -1.15
CA ASP A 128 0.55 -2.98 -2.43
C ASP A 128 -0.70 -2.69 -3.26
N LEU A 129 -0.61 -1.65 -4.09
CA LEU A 129 -1.75 -1.14 -4.85
C LEU A 129 -1.21 -0.83 -6.23
N GLU A 130 -1.76 -1.47 -7.25
CA GLU A 130 -1.26 -1.36 -8.62
C GLU A 130 -2.30 -0.76 -9.54
N PHE A 131 -1.83 0.03 -10.51
CA PHE A 131 -2.67 0.58 -11.57
C PHE A 131 -2.34 -0.16 -12.85
N LEU A 132 -3.29 -0.97 -13.31
CA LEU A 132 -3.11 -1.87 -14.45
C LEU A 132 -2.92 -1.06 -15.73
N ARG A 133 -1.69 -1.06 -16.24
CA ARG A 133 -1.33 -0.47 -17.53
C ARG A 133 -0.94 -1.56 -18.50
N LYS A 134 -1.68 -1.60 -19.61
CA LYS A 134 -1.46 -2.59 -20.66
C LYS A 134 -0.03 -2.52 -21.19
N ASN A 135 0.57 -3.70 -21.34
CA ASN A 135 1.90 -4.00 -21.83
C ASN A 135 3.09 -3.53 -20.97
N GLU A 136 2.89 -2.78 -19.88
CA GLU A 136 4.02 -2.28 -19.07
C GLU A 136 4.71 -3.41 -18.29
N ILE A 137 3.93 -4.32 -17.69
CA ILE A 137 4.48 -5.40 -16.84
C ILE A 137 5.17 -6.51 -17.64
N LEU A 138 4.84 -6.65 -18.93
CA LEU A 138 5.36 -7.73 -19.78
C LEU A 138 6.89 -7.68 -19.91
N GLY A 139 7.47 -6.47 -19.96
CA GLY A 139 8.91 -6.27 -20.09
C GLY A 139 9.73 -6.71 -18.88
N VAL A 140 9.10 -6.85 -17.72
CA VAL A 140 9.76 -7.23 -16.46
C VAL A 140 9.34 -8.62 -15.95
N ALA A 141 8.46 -9.31 -16.67
CA ALA A 141 7.93 -10.62 -16.28
C ALA A 141 9.03 -11.63 -15.93
N GLY A 142 10.10 -11.69 -16.73
CA GLY A 142 11.23 -12.61 -16.49
C GLY A 142 12.11 -12.26 -15.29
N LEU A 143 12.04 -11.03 -14.77
CA LEU A 143 12.70 -10.62 -13.53
C LEU A 143 11.82 -10.88 -12.31
N LEU A 144 10.51 -10.72 -12.48
CA LEU A 144 9.50 -10.84 -11.45
C LEU A 144 9.15 -12.29 -11.10
N ALA A 145 8.91 -13.12 -12.11
CA ALA A 145 8.28 -14.42 -11.95
C ALA A 145 9.24 -15.57 -12.31
N ARG A 146 9.01 -16.71 -11.66
CA ARG A 146 9.55 -18.01 -12.04
C ARG A 146 8.56 -18.74 -12.96
N ASP A 147 9.04 -19.69 -13.75
CA ASP A 147 8.20 -20.43 -14.71
C ASP A 147 7.04 -21.16 -14.01
N GLU A 148 7.24 -21.64 -12.78
CA GLU A 148 6.20 -22.27 -11.97
C GLU A 148 5.11 -21.28 -11.56
N GLU A 149 5.46 -20.02 -11.27
CA GLU A 149 4.49 -18.97 -10.95
C GLU A 149 3.70 -18.55 -12.19
N LEU A 150 4.35 -18.50 -13.35
CA LEU A 150 3.68 -18.26 -14.63
C LEU A 150 2.73 -19.41 -14.99
N ALA A 151 3.09 -20.64 -14.65
CA ALA A 151 2.20 -21.80 -14.80
C ALA A 151 0.98 -21.71 -13.86
N LEU A 152 1.18 -21.27 -12.61
CA LEU A 152 0.07 -21.03 -11.68
C LEU A 152 -0.94 -20.02 -12.23
N ILE A 153 -0.48 -18.89 -12.78
CA ILE A 153 -1.38 -17.90 -13.42
C ILE A 153 -2.26 -18.58 -14.48
N LYS A 154 -1.67 -19.42 -15.34
CA LYS A 154 -2.41 -20.11 -16.42
C LYS A 154 -3.49 -21.07 -15.90
N HIS A 155 -3.37 -21.55 -14.66
CA HIS A 155 -4.38 -22.40 -14.02
C HIS A 155 -5.48 -21.61 -13.30
N THR A 156 -5.35 -20.29 -13.22
CA THR A 156 -6.42 -19.39 -12.76
C THR A 156 -7.24 -18.86 -13.94
N ASN A 157 -8.39 -18.24 -13.66
CA ASN A 157 -9.19 -17.51 -14.66
C ASN A 157 -8.71 -16.06 -14.88
N ILE A 158 -7.52 -15.70 -14.40
CA ILE A 158 -6.95 -14.35 -14.52
C ILE A 158 -6.17 -14.29 -15.84
N ASP A 159 -6.36 -13.23 -16.62
CA ASP A 159 -5.55 -13.02 -17.82
C ASP A 159 -4.07 -12.84 -17.45
N TYR A 160 -3.19 -13.20 -18.38
CA TYR A 160 -1.75 -13.28 -18.12
C TYR A 160 -1.15 -11.98 -17.57
N GLU A 161 -1.57 -10.84 -18.11
CA GLU A 161 -1.05 -9.54 -17.68
C GLU A 161 -1.51 -9.18 -16.26
N ASN A 162 -2.80 -9.35 -15.96
CA ASN A 162 -3.31 -9.13 -14.61
C ASN A 162 -2.72 -10.14 -13.62
N GLY A 163 -2.41 -11.36 -14.06
CA GLY A 163 -1.68 -12.35 -13.26
C GLY A 163 -0.27 -11.89 -12.90
N LEU A 164 0.45 -11.24 -13.83
CA LEU A 164 1.76 -10.66 -13.54
C LEU A 164 1.68 -9.51 -12.55
N TYR A 165 0.72 -8.59 -12.71
CA TYR A 165 0.49 -7.53 -11.72
C TYR A 165 0.10 -8.10 -10.35
N LEU A 166 -0.70 -9.18 -10.31
CA LEU A 166 -1.03 -9.87 -9.07
C LEU A 166 0.22 -10.45 -8.40
N LEU A 167 1.09 -11.16 -9.13
CA LEU A 167 2.36 -11.67 -8.59
C LEU A 167 3.25 -10.55 -8.07
N PHE A 168 3.37 -9.45 -8.82
CA PHE A 168 4.12 -8.26 -8.40
C PHE A 168 3.58 -7.74 -7.07
N SER A 169 2.28 -7.51 -7.01
CA SER A 169 1.63 -6.90 -5.85
C SER A 169 1.66 -7.80 -4.61
N ILE A 170 1.52 -9.11 -4.78
CA ILE A 170 1.71 -10.10 -3.72
C ILE A 170 3.12 -10.00 -3.13
N LYS A 171 4.16 -10.00 -3.99
CA LYS A 171 5.55 -9.99 -3.54
C LYS A 171 5.94 -8.66 -2.89
N GLU A 172 5.51 -7.54 -3.46
CA GLU A 172 5.69 -6.21 -2.84
C GLU A 172 4.98 -6.11 -1.48
N SER A 173 3.76 -6.63 -1.37
CA SER A 173 3.05 -6.70 -0.08
C SER A 173 3.83 -7.52 0.94
N LEU A 174 4.33 -8.69 0.55
CA LEU A 174 5.17 -9.53 1.42
C LEU A 174 6.44 -8.80 1.86
N PHE A 175 7.17 -8.16 0.93
CA PHE A 175 8.39 -7.42 1.29
C PHE A 175 8.13 -6.26 2.24
N LYS A 176 7.02 -5.53 2.07
CA LYS A 176 6.61 -4.48 3.02
C LYS A 176 6.28 -5.04 4.41
N SER A 177 5.66 -6.23 4.47
CA SER A 177 5.40 -6.94 5.72
C SER A 177 6.68 -7.41 6.41
N LEU A 178 7.66 -7.92 5.65
CA LEU A 178 8.93 -8.42 6.19
C LEU A 178 9.97 -7.33 6.43
N TYR A 179 9.74 -6.10 5.95
CA TYR A 179 10.70 -5.01 6.03
C TYR A 179 11.24 -4.73 7.45
N PRO A 180 10.43 -4.75 8.53
CA PRO A 180 10.94 -4.55 9.88
C PRO A 180 12.01 -5.56 10.32
N GLU A 181 12.00 -6.77 9.74
CA GLU A 181 12.97 -7.83 10.04
C GLU A 181 14.15 -7.84 9.06
N LEU A 182 13.90 -7.58 7.78
CA LEU A 182 14.92 -7.59 6.74
C LEU A 182 15.76 -6.30 6.69
N GLY A 183 15.18 -5.17 7.07
CA GLY A 183 15.77 -3.85 6.94
C GLY A 183 16.19 -3.55 5.50
N GLU A 184 17.41 -3.05 5.30
CA GLU A 184 17.95 -2.75 3.98
C GLU A 184 18.36 -4.00 3.15
N ARG A 185 18.28 -5.21 3.73
CA ARG A 185 18.57 -6.44 2.99
C ARG A 185 17.49 -6.67 1.96
N LYS A 186 17.79 -6.35 0.71
CA LYS A 186 16.87 -6.52 -0.41
C LYS A 186 16.73 -8.00 -0.76
N ALA A 187 15.57 -8.58 -0.48
CA ALA A 187 15.12 -9.80 -1.16
C ALA A 187 14.74 -9.43 -2.60
N GLY A 188 15.22 -10.21 -3.57
CA GLY A 188 14.77 -10.13 -4.95
C GLY A 188 13.42 -10.82 -5.12
N PHE A 189 12.67 -10.44 -6.16
CA PHE A 189 11.37 -11.07 -6.47
C PHE A 189 11.45 -12.60 -6.61
N LYS A 190 12.60 -13.16 -6.98
CA LYS A 190 12.79 -14.60 -7.08
C LYS A 190 13.17 -15.28 -5.76
N ASP A 191 13.47 -14.55 -4.70
CA ASP A 191 13.79 -15.14 -3.39
C ASP A 191 12.55 -15.64 -2.65
N VAL A 192 11.37 -15.21 -3.10
CA VAL A 192 10.06 -15.67 -2.63
C VAL A 192 9.29 -16.24 -3.81
N ARG A 193 8.38 -17.18 -3.55
CA ARG A 193 7.63 -17.87 -4.60
C ARG A 193 6.17 -18.00 -4.23
N VAL A 194 5.27 -17.54 -5.08
CA VAL A 194 3.86 -17.88 -4.94
C VAL A 194 3.68 -19.34 -5.35
N ILE A 195 3.12 -20.16 -4.46
CA ILE A 195 2.88 -21.59 -4.70
C ILE A 195 1.39 -21.94 -4.82
N GLY A 196 0.49 -21.02 -4.47
CA GLY A 196 -0.95 -21.19 -4.63
C GLY A 196 -1.69 -19.86 -4.69
N ILE A 197 -2.72 -19.79 -5.52
CA ILE A 197 -3.65 -18.66 -5.65
C ILE A 197 -5.06 -19.26 -5.68
N ASP A 198 -5.85 -18.98 -4.65
CA ASP A 198 -7.27 -19.32 -4.61
C ASP A 198 -8.09 -18.07 -4.94
N THR A 199 -8.66 -18.03 -6.15
CA THR A 199 -9.45 -16.88 -6.62
C THR A 199 -10.85 -16.80 -6.01
N ILE A 200 -11.31 -17.85 -5.32
CA ILE A 200 -12.63 -17.88 -4.66
C ILE A 200 -12.52 -17.25 -3.27
N SER A 201 -11.57 -17.72 -2.45
CA SER A 201 -11.32 -17.15 -1.11
C SER A 201 -10.53 -15.84 -1.18
N GLY A 202 -9.69 -15.68 -2.20
CA GLY A 202 -8.72 -14.59 -2.31
C GLY A 202 -7.41 -14.87 -1.56
N ASP A 203 -7.19 -16.11 -1.11
CA ASP A 203 -5.99 -16.52 -0.39
C ASP A 203 -4.82 -16.83 -1.33
N VAL A 204 -3.61 -16.58 -0.82
CA VAL A 204 -2.35 -16.81 -1.53
C VAL A 204 -1.41 -17.58 -0.61
N THR A 205 -0.69 -18.55 -1.16
CA THR A 205 0.35 -19.30 -0.44
C THR A 205 1.72 -18.97 -1.02
N LEU A 206 2.70 -18.70 -0.15
CA LEU A 206 4.07 -18.25 -0.46
C LEU A 206 5.12 -19.27 0.01
#